data_AF-A0A089Q0D9-F1
#
_entry.id   AF-A0A089Q0D9-F1
#
_cell.length_a   1.000
_cell.length_b   1.000
_cell.length_c   1.000
_cell.angle_alpha   90.00
_cell.angle_beta   90.00
_cell.angle_gamma   90.00
#
_symmetry.space_group_name_H-M   'P 1'
#
loop_
_entity.id
_entity.type
_entity.pdbx_description
1 polymer ?
#
loop_
_entity_poly.entity_id
_entity_poly.type
_entity_poly.pdbx_seq_one_letter_code
_entity_poly.pdbx_strand_id
1 'polypeptide(L)'
;MQPIRPLITPPKSEAELLQQAQQVAGYTLGELSACAGLQTPKDLKRDKGWIGVLLELWLGASAGSKPEQDFANLGIELKTIPVDSLGRPLETTFVCVAPLTGNSGVVWETSHVRHKLKRVLWIPVEGERQIPLAERHVGSPLLWSPSEEEERQLRLDWEELMDLIVLGQVERITARHGEVLQLRPKAANSRALTEAIGADGAPILTLPRGFYLKKNFTAALLARHFTL
;
A
#
# COMPACT_ATOMS: atom_id res chain seq x y z
N MET A 1 -13.03 -12.86 -27.71
CA MET A 1 -12.64 -13.11 -26.31
C MET A 1 -13.91 -13.05 -25.47
N GLN A 2 -14.11 -13.96 -24.51
CA GLN A 2 -15.21 -13.81 -23.55
C GLN A 2 -14.98 -12.51 -22.76
N PRO A 3 -16.02 -11.72 -22.46
CA PRO A 3 -15.86 -10.52 -21.66
C PRO A 3 -15.39 -10.91 -20.26
N ILE A 4 -14.27 -10.35 -19.82
CA ILE A 4 -13.78 -10.51 -18.44
C ILE A 4 -14.83 -9.97 -17.46
N ARG A 5 -14.90 -10.57 -16.27
CA ARG A 5 -15.85 -10.16 -15.21
C ARG A 5 -15.15 -10.13 -13.85
N PRO A 6 -15.59 -9.25 -12.94
CA PRO A 6 -15.17 -9.31 -11.53
C PRO A 6 -15.47 -10.67 -10.91
N LEU A 7 -14.62 -11.11 -9.98
CA LEU A 7 -14.93 -12.29 -9.17
C LEU A 7 -16.17 -12.03 -8.30
N ILE A 8 -17.08 -13.00 -8.28
CA ILE A 8 -18.33 -12.93 -7.50
C ILE A 8 -18.07 -13.33 -6.04
N THR A 9 -17.07 -14.18 -5.81
CA THR A 9 -16.66 -14.65 -4.49
C THR A 9 -15.16 -14.47 -4.31
N PRO A 10 -14.68 -14.31 -3.07
CA PRO A 10 -13.24 -14.24 -2.82
C PRO A 10 -12.50 -15.47 -3.35
N PRO A 11 -11.27 -15.30 -3.88
CA PRO A 11 -10.46 -16.39 -4.40
C PRO A 11 -10.11 -17.36 -3.28
N LYS A 12 -10.08 -18.66 -3.60
CA LYS A 12 -9.82 -19.75 -2.65
C LYS A 12 -8.35 -20.16 -2.61
N SER A 13 -7.53 -19.65 -3.51
CA SER A 13 -6.10 -19.93 -3.58
C SER A 13 -5.30 -18.75 -4.13
N GLU A 14 -3.99 -18.71 -3.84
CA GLU A 14 -3.09 -17.72 -4.45
C GLU A 14 -3.10 -17.82 -5.98
N ALA A 15 -3.21 -19.04 -6.53
CA ALA A 15 -3.22 -19.29 -7.97
C ALA A 15 -4.46 -18.68 -8.64
N GLU A 16 -5.64 -18.84 -8.03
CA GLU A 16 -6.89 -18.24 -8.52
C GLU A 16 -6.83 -16.71 -8.46
N LEU A 17 -6.34 -16.15 -7.36
CA LEU A 17 -6.14 -14.71 -7.22
C LEU A 17 -5.18 -14.17 -8.29
N LEU A 18 -4.04 -14.82 -8.48
CA LEU A 18 -3.04 -14.41 -9.47
C LEU A 18 -3.58 -14.55 -10.90
N GLN A 19 -4.31 -15.63 -11.20
CA GLN A 19 -4.93 -15.83 -12.50
C GLN A 19 -5.92 -14.69 -12.81
N GLN A 20 -6.76 -14.31 -11.85
CA GLN A 20 -7.66 -13.17 -12.02
C GLN A 20 -6.89 -11.86 -12.19
N ALA A 21 -5.85 -11.62 -11.38
CA ALA A 21 -5.02 -10.42 -11.50
C ALA A 21 -4.33 -10.33 -12.87
N GLN A 22 -3.94 -11.46 -13.47
CA GLN A 22 -3.39 -11.52 -14.81
C GLN A 22 -4.45 -11.23 -15.89
N GLN A 23 -5.71 -11.57 -15.66
CA GLN A 23 -6.79 -11.29 -16.62
C GLN A 23 -7.12 -9.80 -16.74
N VAL A 24 -6.90 -9.01 -15.69
CA VAL A 24 -7.13 -7.56 -15.73
C VAL A 24 -5.91 -6.78 -16.23
N ALA A 25 -4.74 -7.40 -16.30
CA ALA A 25 -3.54 -6.78 -16.85
C ALA A 25 -3.72 -6.44 -18.34
N GLY A 26 -3.26 -5.26 -18.74
CA GLY A 26 -3.40 -4.72 -20.09
C GLY A 26 -4.73 -4.01 -20.35
N TYR A 27 -5.73 -4.11 -19.47
CA TYR A 27 -6.94 -3.29 -19.59
C TYR A 27 -6.73 -1.89 -19.04
N THR A 28 -7.47 -0.93 -19.59
CA THR A 28 -7.57 0.40 -19.03
C THR A 28 -8.50 0.44 -17.82
N LEU A 29 -8.29 1.39 -16.91
CA LEU A 29 -9.18 1.60 -15.77
C LEU A 29 -10.63 1.92 -16.21
N GLY A 30 -10.80 2.57 -17.36
CA GLY A 30 -12.09 2.89 -17.95
C GLY A 30 -12.85 1.64 -18.41
N GLU A 31 -12.18 0.72 -19.11
CA GLU A 31 -12.76 -0.57 -19.52
C GLU A 31 -13.17 -1.40 -18.31
N LEU A 32 -12.26 -1.52 -17.32
CA LEU A 32 -12.55 -2.25 -16.08
C LEU A 32 -13.72 -1.64 -15.32
N SER A 33 -13.84 -0.31 -15.29
CA SER A 33 -14.97 0.37 -14.67
C SER A 33 -16.28 0.10 -15.41
N ALA A 34 -16.27 0.23 -16.74
CA ALA A 34 -17.45 0.02 -17.58
C ALA A 34 -17.97 -1.42 -17.46
N CYS A 35 -17.07 -2.41 -17.48
CA CYS A 35 -17.41 -3.82 -17.27
C CYS A 35 -17.97 -4.09 -15.86
N ALA A 36 -17.58 -3.32 -14.85
CA ALA A 36 -18.09 -3.40 -13.49
C ALA A 36 -19.34 -2.51 -13.25
N GLY A 37 -19.82 -1.77 -14.25
CA GLY A 37 -20.94 -0.83 -14.10
C GLY A 37 -20.61 0.41 -13.27
N LEU A 38 -19.33 0.77 -13.15
CA LEU A 38 -18.84 1.93 -12.40
C LEU A 38 -18.49 3.09 -13.34
N GLN A 39 -18.62 4.32 -12.83
CA GLN A 39 -18.10 5.50 -13.51
C GLN A 39 -16.67 5.79 -13.06
N THR A 40 -15.77 5.98 -14.02
CA THR A 40 -14.40 6.42 -13.73
C THR A 40 -14.40 7.91 -13.40
N PRO A 41 -13.82 8.33 -12.25
CA PRO A 41 -13.70 9.74 -11.93
C PRO A 41 -12.74 10.43 -12.91
N LYS A 42 -12.86 11.75 -13.04
CA LYS A 42 -11.97 12.53 -13.92
C LYS A 42 -10.52 12.54 -13.43
N ASP A 43 -10.33 12.63 -12.11
CA ASP A 43 -9.03 12.62 -11.45
C ASP A 43 -9.12 12.05 -10.02
N LEU A 44 -7.98 11.76 -9.40
CA LEU A 44 -7.88 11.18 -8.06
C LEU A 44 -7.77 12.23 -6.93
N LYS A 45 -8.11 13.50 -7.17
CA LYS A 45 -7.94 14.55 -6.14
C LYS A 45 -8.85 14.32 -4.93
N ARG A 46 -10.07 13.86 -5.17
CA ARG A 46 -11.08 13.54 -4.14
C ARG A 46 -11.07 12.06 -3.77
N ASP A 47 -10.81 11.18 -4.74
CA ASP A 47 -10.93 9.74 -4.58
C ASP A 47 -9.57 9.02 -4.68
N LYS A 48 -8.63 9.39 -3.81
CA LYS A 48 -7.24 8.90 -3.83
C LYS A 48 -7.10 7.37 -3.79
N GLY A 49 -8.07 6.67 -3.21
CA GLY A 49 -8.09 5.20 -3.09
C GLY A 49 -8.88 4.48 -4.19
N TRP A 50 -9.45 5.21 -5.16
CA TRP A 50 -10.42 4.64 -6.11
C TRP A 50 -9.86 3.49 -6.95
N ILE A 51 -8.60 3.57 -7.40
CA ILE A 51 -7.96 2.47 -8.15
C ILE A 51 -7.87 1.20 -7.30
N GLY A 52 -7.55 1.34 -6.01
CA GLY A 52 -7.53 0.21 -5.07
C GLY A 52 -8.90 -0.45 -4.98
N VAL A 53 -9.94 0.34 -4.74
CA VAL A 53 -11.34 -0.13 -4.66
C VAL A 53 -11.80 -0.82 -5.94
N LEU A 54 -11.43 -0.28 -7.11
CA LEU A 54 -11.74 -0.93 -8.38
C LEU A 54 -11.09 -2.31 -8.45
N LEU A 55 -9.80 -2.43 -8.12
CA LEU A 55 -9.09 -3.71 -8.20
C LEU A 55 -9.52 -4.69 -7.10
N GLU A 56 -9.86 -4.22 -5.91
CA GLU A 56 -10.52 -5.01 -4.86
C GLU A 56 -11.80 -5.67 -5.37
N LEU A 57 -12.66 -4.90 -6.06
CA LEU A 57 -13.88 -5.43 -6.67
C LEU A 57 -13.57 -6.50 -7.72
N TRP A 58 -12.62 -6.22 -8.61
CA TRP A 58 -12.24 -7.16 -9.69
C TRP A 58 -11.66 -8.47 -9.19
N LEU A 59 -10.96 -8.43 -8.05
CA LEU A 59 -10.26 -9.56 -7.45
C LEU A 59 -11.07 -10.24 -6.33
N GLY A 60 -12.28 -9.77 -6.03
CA GLY A 60 -13.13 -10.36 -5.00
C GLY A 60 -12.58 -10.16 -3.57
N ALA A 61 -11.93 -9.03 -3.28
CA ALA A 61 -11.47 -8.73 -1.93
C ALA A 61 -12.64 -8.70 -0.94
N SER A 62 -12.42 -9.27 0.25
CA SER A 62 -13.49 -9.49 1.25
C SER A 62 -13.42 -8.54 2.44
N ALA A 63 -12.31 -7.82 2.61
CA ALA A 63 -12.01 -7.10 3.85
C ALA A 63 -12.83 -5.81 4.03
N GLY A 64 -13.33 -5.21 2.95
CA GLY A 64 -13.90 -3.86 3.01
C GLY A 64 -12.92 -2.89 3.69
N SER A 65 -13.39 -2.03 4.58
CA SER A 65 -12.53 -1.07 5.31
C SER A 65 -11.90 -1.62 6.60
N LYS A 66 -11.86 -2.95 6.80
CA LYS A 66 -11.29 -3.54 8.03
C LYS A 66 -9.76 -3.43 8.06
N PRO A 67 -9.12 -3.40 9.24
CA PRO A 67 -7.66 -3.34 9.36
C PRO A 67 -6.94 -4.66 8.99
N GLU A 68 -7.67 -5.62 8.42
CA GLU A 68 -7.16 -6.92 7.98
C GLU A 68 -6.48 -6.81 6.61
N GLN A 69 -5.86 -7.91 6.16
CA GLN A 69 -5.40 -8.03 4.78
C GLN A 69 -6.58 -8.20 3.83
N ASP A 70 -6.46 -7.68 2.61
CA ASP A 70 -7.55 -7.64 1.62
C ASP A 70 -8.13 -9.03 1.30
N PHE A 71 -7.25 -10.04 1.29
CA PHE A 71 -7.59 -11.46 1.16
C PHE A 71 -7.20 -12.22 2.44
N ALA A 72 -7.88 -11.94 3.55
CA ALA A 72 -7.59 -12.50 4.87
C ALA A 72 -7.41 -14.03 4.88
N ASN A 73 -8.25 -14.77 4.16
CA ASN A 73 -8.16 -16.24 4.06
C ASN A 73 -6.87 -16.73 3.39
N LEU A 74 -6.25 -15.91 2.54
CA LEU A 74 -4.99 -16.22 1.85
C LEU A 74 -3.79 -15.59 2.55
N GLY A 75 -4.01 -14.68 3.50
CA GLY A 75 -2.97 -13.90 4.13
C GLY A 75 -2.27 -12.94 3.16
N ILE A 76 -2.98 -12.42 2.14
CA ILE A 76 -2.44 -11.54 1.09
C ILE A 76 -3.02 -10.13 1.20
N GLU A 77 -2.13 -9.14 1.19
CA GLU A 77 -2.47 -7.72 1.03
C GLU A 77 -2.43 -7.33 -0.46
N LEU A 78 -3.39 -6.56 -0.93
CA LEU A 78 -3.39 -5.93 -2.24
C LEU A 78 -2.74 -4.54 -2.16
N LYS A 79 -1.78 -4.26 -3.04
CA LYS A 79 -1.23 -2.90 -3.20
C LYS A 79 -1.15 -2.50 -4.65
N THR A 80 -1.78 -1.38 -4.98
CA THR A 80 -1.58 -0.72 -6.26
C THR A 80 -0.34 0.16 -6.19
N ILE A 81 0.40 0.25 -7.29
CA ILE A 81 1.60 1.09 -7.36
C ILE A 81 1.62 1.91 -8.66
N PRO A 82 1.55 3.25 -8.59
CA PRO A 82 1.62 4.08 -9.77
C PRO A 82 3.04 4.07 -10.34
N VAL A 83 3.19 3.73 -11.62
CA VAL A 83 4.48 3.66 -12.33
C VAL A 83 4.54 4.59 -13.53
N ASP A 84 5.75 5.00 -13.91
CA ASP A 84 6.01 5.67 -15.18
C ASP A 84 6.08 4.66 -16.35
N SER A 85 6.25 5.16 -17.56
CA SER A 85 6.42 4.41 -18.81
C SER A 85 7.64 3.47 -18.82
N LEU A 86 8.58 3.62 -17.89
CA LEU A 86 9.70 2.71 -17.69
C LEU A 86 9.47 1.75 -16.50
N GLY A 87 8.25 1.70 -15.95
CA GLY A 87 7.91 0.85 -14.81
C GLY A 87 8.44 1.34 -13.46
N ARG A 88 8.94 2.58 -13.37
CA ARG A 88 9.52 3.12 -12.13
C ARG A 88 8.42 3.71 -11.24
N PRO A 89 8.42 3.43 -9.92
CA PRO A 89 7.44 3.99 -8.99
C PRO A 89 7.44 5.52 -8.98
N LEU A 90 6.25 6.11 -9.11
CA LEU A 90 6.07 7.56 -9.06
C LEU A 90 5.94 8.07 -7.62
N GLU A 91 5.36 7.27 -6.73
CA GLU A 91 5.01 7.63 -5.36
C GLU A 91 5.52 6.61 -4.33
N THR A 92 5.58 7.02 -3.07
CA THR A 92 5.83 6.13 -1.92
C THR A 92 4.57 5.34 -1.59
N THR A 93 4.70 4.06 -1.24
CA THR A 93 3.52 3.21 -0.98
C THR A 93 3.15 3.21 0.49
N PHE A 94 1.89 3.54 0.81
CA PHE A 94 1.37 3.44 2.17
C PHE A 94 1.26 1.97 2.65
N VAL A 95 1.71 1.72 3.87
CA VAL A 95 1.63 0.40 4.52
C VAL A 95 0.49 0.38 5.53
N CYS A 96 0.64 1.12 6.62
CA CYS A 96 -0.36 1.21 7.70
C CYS A 96 -0.20 2.49 8.51
N VAL A 97 -1.19 2.81 9.34
CA VAL A 97 -1.08 3.87 10.36
C VAL A 97 -0.04 3.44 11.40
N ALA A 98 0.76 4.38 11.89
CA ALA A 98 1.73 4.15 12.95
C ALA A 98 1.09 4.42 14.33
N PRO A 99 1.16 3.47 15.28
CA PRO A 99 0.64 3.68 16.62
C PRO A 99 1.56 4.66 17.39
N LEU A 100 1.07 5.87 17.64
CA LEU A 100 1.81 6.90 18.39
C LEU A 100 1.66 6.76 19.92
N THR A 101 0.71 5.94 20.36
CA THR A 101 0.47 5.53 21.74
C THR A 101 0.14 4.03 21.76
N GLY A 102 0.12 3.42 22.95
CA GLY A 102 -0.28 2.01 23.11
C GLY A 102 0.65 1.02 22.40
N ASN A 103 1.91 1.40 22.16
CA ASN A 103 2.91 0.62 21.43
C ASN A 103 3.88 -0.15 22.34
N SER A 104 3.66 -0.13 23.67
CA SER A 104 4.45 -0.88 24.63
C SER A 104 4.40 -2.39 24.35
N GLY A 105 5.58 -3.01 24.21
CA GLY A 105 5.71 -4.45 23.98
C GLY A 105 5.46 -4.90 22.53
N VAL A 106 5.23 -3.98 21.60
CA VAL A 106 5.20 -4.29 20.16
C VAL A 106 6.63 -4.48 19.68
N VAL A 107 6.90 -5.61 19.03
CA VAL A 107 8.18 -5.92 18.38
C VAL A 107 7.95 -6.10 16.88
N TRP A 108 9.03 -6.15 16.09
CA TRP A 108 8.95 -6.29 14.64
C TRP A 108 8.06 -7.47 14.23
N GLU A 109 8.24 -8.62 14.87
CA GLU A 109 7.59 -9.90 14.58
C GLU A 109 6.06 -9.82 14.67
N THR A 110 5.56 -8.99 15.60
CA THR A 110 4.13 -8.78 15.90
C THR A 110 3.60 -7.45 15.36
N SER A 111 4.42 -6.69 14.65
CA SER A 111 4.04 -5.38 14.11
C SER A 111 3.02 -5.47 12.97
N HIS A 112 2.15 -4.46 12.86
CA HIS A 112 1.22 -4.33 11.74
C HIS A 112 1.93 -4.15 10.39
N VAL A 113 3.10 -3.49 10.40
CA VAL A 113 3.92 -3.30 9.19
C VAL A 113 4.34 -4.66 8.64
N ARG A 114 4.95 -5.50 9.48
CA ARG A 114 5.36 -6.85 9.09
C ARG A 114 4.17 -7.71 8.67
N HIS A 115 3.08 -7.66 9.43
CA HIS A 115 1.86 -8.41 9.09
C HIS A 115 1.35 -8.06 7.67
N LYS A 116 1.25 -6.77 7.35
CA LYS A 116 0.77 -6.31 6.02
C LYS A 116 1.76 -6.56 4.88
N LEU A 117 3.05 -6.58 5.17
CA LEU A 117 4.09 -6.80 4.16
C LEU A 117 4.50 -8.27 4.00
N LYS A 118 3.98 -9.18 4.84
CA LYS A 118 4.32 -10.61 4.80
C LYS A 118 4.09 -11.24 3.42
N ARG A 119 2.99 -10.87 2.77
CA ARG A 119 2.61 -11.34 1.43
C ARG A 119 1.79 -10.26 0.76
N VAL A 120 2.28 -9.75 -0.37
CA VAL A 120 1.66 -8.63 -1.09
C VAL A 120 1.47 -9.01 -2.55
N LEU A 121 0.24 -8.84 -3.05
CA LEU A 121 -0.06 -8.77 -4.47
C LEU A 121 0.11 -7.32 -4.92
N TRP A 122 1.18 -7.04 -5.66
CA TRP A 122 1.39 -5.74 -6.27
C TRP A 122 0.76 -5.68 -7.65
N ILE A 123 0.04 -4.59 -7.91
CA ILE A 123 -0.52 -4.29 -9.24
C ILE A 123 -0.01 -2.92 -9.68
N PRO A 124 0.99 -2.89 -10.59
CA PRO A 124 1.42 -1.65 -11.24
C PRO A 124 0.26 -1.05 -12.03
N VAL A 125 0.15 0.27 -12.02
CA VAL A 125 -0.82 1.01 -12.85
C VAL A 125 -0.13 2.23 -13.40
N GLU A 126 -0.37 2.57 -14.66
CA GLU A 126 0.17 3.81 -15.25
C GLU A 126 -0.24 5.02 -14.41
N GLY A 127 0.74 5.81 -13.95
CA GLY A 127 0.49 6.94 -13.05
C GLY A 127 0.73 8.32 -13.67
N GLU A 128 1.22 8.36 -14.91
CA GLU A 128 1.61 9.59 -15.61
C GLU A 128 0.46 10.60 -15.72
N ARG A 129 0.70 11.86 -15.34
CA ARG A 129 -0.36 12.87 -15.16
C ARG A 129 -1.03 13.31 -16.45
N GLN A 130 -0.33 13.16 -17.57
CA GLN A 130 -0.81 13.49 -18.91
C GLN A 130 -1.75 12.42 -19.47
N ILE A 131 -1.73 11.19 -18.92
CA ILE A 131 -2.64 10.12 -19.31
C ILE A 131 -3.95 10.28 -18.51
N PRO A 132 -5.10 10.48 -19.17
CA PRO A 132 -6.40 10.52 -18.51
C PRO A 132 -6.63 9.30 -17.63
N LEU A 133 -7.30 9.46 -16.48
CA LEU A 133 -7.44 8.36 -15.51
C LEU A 133 -8.05 7.10 -16.15
N ALA A 134 -9.08 7.27 -16.99
CA ALA A 134 -9.76 6.18 -17.66
C ALA A 134 -8.89 5.44 -18.71
N GLU A 135 -7.83 6.07 -19.22
CA GLU A 135 -6.96 5.51 -20.26
C GLU A 135 -5.70 4.85 -19.70
N ARG A 136 -5.48 4.95 -18.38
CA ARG A 136 -4.32 4.32 -17.72
C ARG A 136 -4.50 2.81 -17.70
N HIS A 137 -3.45 2.10 -18.07
CA HIS A 137 -3.43 0.65 -18.10
C HIS A 137 -3.04 0.04 -16.75
N VAL A 138 -3.63 -1.10 -16.46
CA VAL A 138 -3.21 -2.01 -15.39
C VAL A 138 -2.04 -2.85 -15.89
N GLY A 139 -0.93 -2.86 -15.15
CA GLY A 139 0.25 -3.65 -15.47
C GLY A 139 0.15 -5.11 -15.01
N SER A 140 1.18 -5.89 -15.33
CA SER A 140 1.28 -7.28 -14.88
C SER A 140 1.38 -7.36 -13.35
N PRO A 141 0.59 -8.23 -12.69
CA PRO A 141 0.66 -8.39 -11.24
C PRO A 141 1.92 -9.15 -10.82
N LEU A 142 2.37 -8.93 -9.57
CA LEU A 142 3.36 -9.79 -8.94
C LEU A 142 2.96 -10.16 -7.51
N LEU A 143 3.17 -11.42 -7.13
CA LEU A 143 3.19 -11.81 -5.72
C LEU A 143 4.60 -11.65 -5.17
N TRP A 144 4.69 -10.97 -4.03
CA TRP A 144 5.93 -10.69 -3.35
C TRP A 144 5.82 -11.05 -1.86
N SER A 145 6.92 -11.58 -1.34
CA SER A 145 7.24 -11.65 0.07
C SER A 145 8.66 -11.11 0.24
N PRO A 146 8.97 -10.40 1.35
CA PRO A 146 10.30 -9.89 1.57
C PRO A 146 11.31 -11.04 1.61
N SER A 147 12.44 -10.89 0.92
CA SER A 147 13.60 -11.73 1.18
C SER A 147 14.18 -11.43 2.56
N GLU A 148 15.07 -12.30 3.08
CA GLU A 148 15.71 -12.09 4.38
C GLU A 148 16.36 -10.70 4.51
N GLU A 149 17.04 -10.26 3.45
CA GLU A 149 17.67 -8.94 3.41
C GLU A 149 16.65 -7.79 3.41
N GLU A 150 15.54 -7.92 2.67
CA GLU A 150 14.48 -6.91 2.65
C GLU A 150 13.75 -6.85 4.00
N GLU A 151 13.49 -8.00 4.63
CA GLU A 151 12.92 -8.06 5.98
C GLU A 151 13.86 -7.42 7.00
N ARG A 152 15.17 -7.63 6.88
CA ARG A 152 16.18 -7.00 7.73
C ARG A 152 16.19 -5.48 7.57
N GLN A 153 16.17 -4.96 6.35
CA GLN A 153 16.12 -3.52 6.08
C GLN A 153 14.84 -2.89 6.63
N LEU A 154 13.68 -3.52 6.39
CA LEU A 154 12.40 -3.05 6.91
C LEU A 154 12.37 -3.05 8.45
N ARG A 155 12.91 -4.09 9.08
CA ARG A 155 13.01 -4.18 10.54
C ARG A 155 13.84 -3.06 11.12
N LEU A 156 15.05 -2.83 10.59
CA LEU A 156 15.95 -1.80 11.11
C LEU A 156 15.31 -0.41 11.07
N ASP A 157 14.71 -0.05 9.94
CA ASP A 157 14.01 1.24 9.82
C ASP A 157 12.79 1.32 10.74
N TRP A 158 12.03 0.24 10.87
CA TRP A 158 10.88 0.20 11.75
C TRP A 158 11.28 0.38 13.22
N GLU A 159 12.34 -0.31 13.68
CA GLU A 159 12.88 -0.19 15.03
C GLU A 159 13.36 1.25 15.30
N GLU A 160 14.14 1.85 14.38
CA GLU A 160 14.59 3.25 14.49
C GLU A 160 13.40 4.23 14.62
N LEU A 161 12.39 4.07 13.76
CA LEU A 161 11.21 4.93 13.74
C LEU A 161 10.34 4.74 15.00
N MET A 162 10.22 3.51 15.51
CA MET A 162 9.48 3.22 16.72
C MET A 162 10.20 3.73 17.97
N ASP A 163 11.53 3.65 18.04
CA ASP A 163 12.32 4.23 19.12
C ASP A 163 12.08 5.74 19.23
N LEU A 164 12.07 6.45 18.11
CA LEU A 164 11.75 7.87 18.08
C LEU A 164 10.32 8.17 18.57
N ILE A 165 9.35 7.31 18.26
CA ILE A 165 7.98 7.46 18.77
C ILE A 165 7.95 7.24 20.29
N VAL A 166 8.55 6.15 20.77
CA VAL A 166 8.53 5.75 22.20
C VAL A 166 9.27 6.77 23.07
N LEU A 167 10.37 7.35 22.57
CA LEU A 167 11.12 8.42 23.25
C LEU A 167 10.43 9.79 23.17
N GLY A 168 9.20 9.86 22.66
CA GLY A 168 8.43 11.09 22.54
C GLY A 168 8.98 12.10 21.53
N GLN A 169 9.80 11.63 20.58
CA GLN A 169 10.48 12.43 19.57
C GLN A 169 9.73 12.44 18.23
N VAL A 170 8.43 12.16 18.24
CA VAL A 170 7.60 12.02 17.03
C VAL A 170 7.65 13.26 16.11
N GLU A 171 7.79 14.46 16.67
CA GLU A 171 7.87 15.70 15.88
C GLU A 171 9.22 15.90 15.19
N ARG A 172 10.28 15.24 15.67
CA ARG A 172 11.61 15.24 15.03
C ARG A 172 11.66 14.33 13.81
N ILE A 173 10.67 13.43 13.64
CA ILE A 173 10.62 12.48 12.54
C ILE A 173 10.33 13.20 11.23
N THR A 174 11.36 13.27 10.39
CA THR A 174 11.27 13.74 9.01
C THR A 174 11.27 12.58 8.00
N ALA A 175 10.91 12.85 6.75
CA ALA A 175 10.96 11.89 5.66
C ALA A 175 12.39 11.37 5.33
N ARG A 176 13.44 11.95 5.92
CA ARG A 176 14.83 11.50 5.74
C ARG A 176 15.17 10.26 6.57
N HIS A 177 14.47 10.02 7.69
CA HIS A 177 14.67 8.82 8.51
C HIS A 177 14.28 7.54 7.76
N GLY A 178 14.93 6.44 8.15
CA GLY A 178 14.90 5.14 7.49
C GLY A 178 15.55 5.11 6.10
N GLU A 179 15.94 3.94 5.63
CA GLU A 179 16.55 3.73 4.30
C GLU A 179 15.50 3.35 3.24
N VAL A 180 14.54 2.51 3.62
CA VAL A 180 13.52 1.87 2.77
C VAL A 180 12.10 2.08 3.29
N LEU A 181 11.93 2.33 4.58
CA LEU A 181 10.66 2.64 5.26
C LEU A 181 10.73 4.04 5.88
N GLN A 182 9.62 4.76 5.93
CA GLN A 182 9.56 6.08 6.55
C GLN A 182 8.19 6.37 7.17
N LEU A 183 8.16 7.35 8.08
CA LEU A 183 6.93 7.94 8.59
C LEU A 183 6.61 9.25 7.87
N ARG A 184 5.34 9.40 7.47
CA ARG A 184 4.80 10.65 6.92
C ARG A 184 3.43 10.94 7.52
N PRO A 185 2.97 12.21 7.51
CA PRO A 185 1.60 12.52 7.89
C PRO A 185 0.58 11.70 7.07
N LYS A 186 -0.42 11.13 7.75
CA LYS A 186 -1.54 10.39 7.14
C LYS A 186 -2.85 10.87 7.78
N ALA A 187 -3.28 12.05 7.41
CA ALA A 187 -4.48 12.68 7.95
C ALA A 187 -5.57 12.87 6.87
N ALA A 188 -6.84 12.77 7.25
CA ALA A 188 -7.96 13.08 6.37
C ALA A 188 -7.98 14.57 5.97
N ASN A 189 -7.53 15.43 6.88
CA ASN A 189 -7.36 16.86 6.68
C ASN A 189 -6.26 17.40 7.63
N SER A 190 -5.80 18.64 7.42
CA SER A 190 -4.74 19.27 8.23
C SER A 190 -5.12 19.57 9.69
N ARG A 191 -6.39 19.33 10.09
CA ARG A 191 -6.89 19.52 11.45
C ARG A 191 -7.05 18.21 12.22
N ALA A 192 -6.87 17.05 11.58
CA ALA A 192 -6.99 15.78 12.27
C ALA A 192 -5.81 15.60 13.22
N LEU A 193 -6.12 15.35 14.49
CA LEU A 193 -5.14 15.16 15.55
C LEU A 193 -5.31 13.76 16.15
N THR A 194 -4.22 13.22 16.66
CA THR A 194 -4.18 11.98 17.44
C THR A 194 -3.24 12.17 18.62
N GLU A 195 -3.44 11.38 19.67
CA GLU A 195 -2.58 11.38 20.84
C GLU A 195 -1.22 10.79 20.51
N ALA A 196 -0.17 11.33 21.12
CA ALA A 196 1.20 10.84 21.08
C ALA A 196 1.88 11.14 22.42
N ILE A 197 3.10 10.62 22.59
CA ILE A 197 3.95 10.92 23.74
C ILE A 197 4.90 12.09 23.36
N GLY A 198 5.01 13.09 24.21
CA GLY A 198 5.94 14.21 24.09
C GLY A 198 7.32 13.91 24.70
N ALA A 199 8.28 14.80 24.48
CA ALA A 199 9.68 14.60 24.90
C ALA A 199 9.88 14.48 26.42
N ASP A 200 8.94 14.99 27.21
CA ASP A 200 8.89 14.89 28.67
C ASP A 200 8.05 13.70 29.18
N GLY A 201 7.54 12.87 28.26
CA GLY A 201 6.63 11.77 28.58
C GLY A 201 5.17 12.18 28.72
N ALA A 202 4.82 13.47 28.60
CA ALA A 202 3.44 13.92 28.70
C ALA A 202 2.65 13.60 27.41
N PRO A 203 1.33 13.33 27.50
CA PRO A 203 0.49 13.21 26.33
C PRO A 203 0.43 14.53 25.53
N ILE A 204 0.63 14.44 24.22
CA ILE A 204 0.50 15.56 23.28
C ILE A 204 -0.47 15.22 22.15
N LEU A 205 -0.98 16.24 21.47
CA LEU A 205 -1.72 16.07 20.22
C LEU A 205 -0.82 16.38 19.03
N THR A 206 -0.75 15.48 18.06
CA THR A 206 0.01 15.68 16.82
C THR A 206 -0.74 15.14 15.62
N LEU A 207 -0.21 15.38 14.42
CA LEU A 207 -0.77 14.82 13.18
C LEU A 207 -0.57 13.30 13.16
N PRO A 208 -1.60 12.51 12.78
CA PRO A 208 -1.47 11.08 12.58
C PRO A 208 -0.34 10.76 11.60
N ARG A 209 0.44 9.72 11.91
CA ARG A 209 1.54 9.25 11.06
C ARG A 209 1.19 7.91 10.43
N GLY A 210 1.73 7.67 9.25
CA GLY A 210 1.64 6.39 8.57
C GLY A 210 3.02 5.95 8.10
N PHE A 211 3.23 4.64 8.06
CA PHE A 211 4.38 4.01 7.46
C PHE A 211 4.23 3.97 5.94
N TYR A 212 5.30 4.32 5.24
CA TYR A 212 5.37 4.28 3.78
C TYR A 212 6.68 3.62 3.33
N LEU A 213 6.58 2.73 2.34
CA LEU A 213 7.74 2.24 1.61
C LEU A 213 8.25 3.35 0.70
N LYS A 214 9.56 3.58 0.76
CA LYS A 214 10.24 4.53 -0.12
C LYS A 214 10.35 3.97 -1.54
N LYS A 215 10.49 4.89 -2.50
CA LYS A 215 10.50 4.55 -3.92
C LYS A 215 11.68 3.69 -4.35
N ASN A 216 12.84 3.83 -3.69
CA ASN A 216 14.00 2.97 -3.93
C ASN A 216 13.69 1.49 -3.62
N PHE A 217 12.98 1.22 -2.52
CA PHE A 217 12.57 -0.14 -2.16
C PHE A 217 11.62 -0.74 -3.19
N THR A 218 10.57 0.01 -3.56
CA THR A 218 9.60 -0.46 -4.55
C THR A 218 10.15 -0.49 -5.98
N ALA A 219 11.13 0.35 -6.32
CA ALA A 219 11.82 0.26 -7.60
C ALA A 219 12.67 -1.01 -7.68
N ALA A 220 13.43 -1.33 -6.63
CA ALA A 220 14.25 -2.53 -6.58
C ALA A 220 13.39 -3.81 -6.64
N LEU A 221 12.26 -3.86 -5.93
CA LEU A 221 11.37 -5.03 -5.96
C LEU A 221 10.77 -5.26 -7.35
N LEU A 222 10.33 -4.18 -8.03
CA LEU A 222 9.76 -4.27 -9.37
C LEU A 222 10.82 -4.67 -10.40
N ALA A 223 11.99 -4.05 -10.36
CA ALA A 223 13.09 -4.35 -11.26
C ALA A 223 13.56 -5.80 -11.12
N ARG A 224 13.69 -6.31 -9.89
CA ARG A 224 14.06 -7.71 -9.65
C ARG A 224 13.03 -8.70 -10.20
N HIS A 225 11.74 -8.39 -10.10
CA HIS A 225 10.69 -9.31 -10.56
C HIS A 225 10.56 -9.31 -12.09
N PHE A 226 10.58 -8.12 -12.72
CA PHE A 226 10.38 -7.97 -14.17
C PHE A 226 11.69 -7.93 -14.97
N THR A 227 12.85 -8.02 -14.31
CA THR A 227 14.19 -7.92 -14.93
C THR A 227 14.36 -6.61 -15.70
N LEU A 228 14.01 -5.48 -15.06
CA LEU A 228 14.09 -4.12 -15.64
C LEU A 228 15.49 -3.49 -15.46
#